data_AF-A0A6J5W1W2-F1
#
_entry.id   AF-A0A6J5W1W2-F1
#
_cell.length_a   1.000
_cell.length_b   1.000
_cell.length_c   1.000
_cell.angle_alpha   90.00
_cell.angle_beta   90.00
_cell.angle_gamma   90.00
#
_symmetry.space_group_name_H-M   'P 1'
#
loop_
_entity.id
_entity.type
_entity.pdbx_description
1 polymer ?
#
loop_
_entity_poly.entity_id
_entity_poly.type
_entity_poly.pdbx_seq_one_letter_code
_entity_poly.pdbx_strand_id
1 'polypeptide(L)' 'MDVTMGYDKLLEGMLKQHEERAEREGWDREDKDLMDILLKAYQDDKAEVKISRTHVKAFLLVSDFNPLNFQTISCF' A
#
# COMPACT_ATOMS: atom_id res chain seq x y z
N MET A 1 -20.76 0.03 -12.32
CA MET A 1 -19.93 -0.93 -11.57
C MET A 1 -18.98 -0.11 -10.73
N ASP A 2 -19.07 -0.23 -9.42
CA ASP A 2 -18.32 0.59 -8.48
C ASP A 2 -16.86 0.13 -8.46
N VAL A 3 -16.06 0.75 -9.32
CA VAL A 3 -14.64 0.48 -9.51
C VAL A 3 -13.90 0.57 -8.17
N THR A 4 -14.32 1.48 -7.29
CA THR A 4 -13.84 1.67 -5.91
C THR A 4 -13.98 0.41 -5.05
N MET A 5 -15.12 -0.28 -5.13
CA MET A 5 -15.37 -1.51 -4.36
C MET A 5 -14.50 -2.69 -4.83
N GLY A 6 -14.19 -2.75 -6.12
CA GLY A 6 -13.28 -3.76 -6.67
C GLY A 6 -11.85 -3.55 -6.20
N TYR A 7 -11.39 -2.29 -6.23
CA TYR A 7 -10.06 -1.91 -5.73
C TYR A 7 -9.90 -2.17 -4.24
N ASP A 8 -10.91 -1.87 -3.43
CA ASP A 8 -10.84 -2.07 -1.98
C ASP A 8 -10.62 -3.56 -1.63
N LYS A 9 -11.37 -4.46 -2.28
CA LYS A 9 -11.20 -5.92 -2.13
C LYS A 9 -9.83 -6.41 -2.58
N LEU A 10 -9.31 -5.87 -3.68
CA LEU A 10 -8.03 -6.27 -4.24
C LEU A 10 -6.87 -5.81 -3.33
N LEU A 11 -6.96 -4.58 -2.82
CA LEU A 11 -6.03 -4.03 -1.82
C LEU A 11 -6.06 -4.82 -0.52
N GLU A 12 -7.24 -5.18 -0.02
CA GLU A 12 -7.37 -6.05 1.17
C GLU A 12 -6.73 -7.41 0.97
N GLY A 13 -6.88 -8.02 -0.22
CA GLY A 13 -6.23 -9.28 -0.56
C GLY A 13 -4.71 -9.18 -0.56
N MET A 14 -4.16 -8.10 -1.14
CA MET A 14 -2.71 -7.85 -1.15
C MET A 14 -2.18 -7.65 0.28
N LEU A 15 -2.82 -6.78 1.07
CA LEU A 15 -2.47 -6.56 2.49
C LEU A 15 -2.41 -7.87 3.27
N LYS A 16 -3.39 -8.76 3.10
CA LYS A 16 -3.43 -10.06 3.77
C LYS A 16 -2.29 -10.98 3.34
N GLN A 17 -1.94 -11.02 2.05
CA GLN A 17 -0.80 -11.79 1.58
C GLN A 17 0.51 -11.31 2.20
N HIS A 18 0.71 -9.99 2.30
CA HIS A 18 1.91 -9.41 2.92
C HIS A 18 1.97 -9.71 4.43
N GLU A 19 0.84 -9.61 5.14
CA GLU A 19 0.74 -10.03 6.55
C GLU A 19 1.10 -11.52 6.72
N GLU A 20 0.51 -12.41 5.93
CA GLU A 20 0.78 -13.86 5.98
C GLU A 20 2.24 -14.21 5.60
N ARG A 21 2.83 -13.43 4.69
CA ARG A 21 4.22 -13.59 4.27
C ARG A 21 5.17 -13.13 5.38
N ALA A 22 4.88 -12.01 6.04
CA ALA A 22 5.65 -11.50 7.16
C ALA A 22 5.53 -12.41 8.40
N GLU A 23 4.37 -13.05 8.62
CA GLU A 23 4.20 -14.05 9.68
C GLU A 23 5.03 -15.32 9.42
N ARG A 24 5.09 -15.78 8.16
CA ARG A 24 5.87 -16.98 7.78
C ARG A 24 7.38 -16.76 7.75
N GLU A 25 7.82 -15.62 7.23
CA GLU A 25 9.24 -15.37 6.92
C GLU A 25 9.89 -14.32 7.83
N GLY A 26 9.10 -13.64 8.66
CA GLY A 26 9.55 -12.59 9.57
C GLY A 26 9.55 -11.18 8.94
N TRP A 27 9.56 -10.16 9.80
CA TRP A 27 9.53 -8.74 9.41
C TRP A 27 10.88 -8.16 8.99
N ASP A 28 11.96 -8.93 9.14
CA ASP A 28 13.35 -8.48 8.91
C ASP A 28 14.02 -9.16 7.72
N ARG A 29 13.23 -9.47 6.68
CA ARG A 29 13.77 -9.85 5.38
C ARG A 29 14.52 -8.69 4.73
N GLU A 30 15.49 -8.98 3.86
CA GLU A 30 16.19 -7.95 3.09
C GLU A 30 15.37 -7.49 1.85
N ASP A 31 14.43 -8.32 1.38
CA ASP A 31 13.61 -8.09 0.19
C ASP A 31 12.28 -7.35 0.49
N LYS A 32 12.31 -6.32 1.34
CA LYS A 32 11.10 -5.59 1.73
C LYS A 32 10.64 -4.66 0.62
N ASP A 33 9.39 -4.81 0.20
CA ASP A 33 8.74 -3.87 -0.69
C ASP A 33 8.12 -2.69 0.09
N LEU A 34 7.73 -1.62 -0.62
CA LEU A 34 7.08 -0.46 -0.02
C LEU A 34 5.84 -0.84 0.81
N MET A 35 5.10 -1.88 0.38
CA MET A 35 3.97 -2.43 1.12
C MET A 35 4.39 -3.03 2.46
N ASP A 36 5.48 -3.81 2.50
CA ASP A 36 6.01 -4.42 3.74
C ASP A 36 6.47 -3.33 4.72
N ILE A 37 7.08 -2.26 4.21
CA ILE A 37 7.53 -1.10 5.01
C ILE A 37 6.33 -0.36 5.61
N LEU A 38 5.31 -0.06 4.80
CA LEU A 38 4.09 0.62 5.25
C LEU A 38 3.32 -0.24 6.27
N LEU A 39 3.29 -1.56 6.08
CA LEU A 39 2.64 -2.49 6.99
C LEU A 39 3.40 -2.63 8.32
N LYS A 40 4.74 -2.62 8.29
CA LYS A 40 5.57 -2.57 9.51
C LYS A 40 5.33 -1.26 10.28
N ALA A 41 5.23 -0.14 9.58
CA ALA A 41 4.91 1.16 10.20
C ALA A 41 3.47 1.22 10.75
N TYR A 42 2.53 0.51 10.12
CA TYR A 42 1.16 0.35 10.64
C TYR A 42 1.13 -0.43 11.96
N GLN A 43 1.97 -1.46 12.11
CA GLN A 43 2.05 -2.27 13.33
C GLN A 43 2.85 -1.61 14.45
N ASP A 44 3.62 -0.56 14.15
CA ASP A 44 4.37 0.16 15.17
C ASP A 44 3.45 1.09 15.96
N ASP A 45 2.90 0.55 17.05
CA ASP A 45 2.04 1.29 17.97
C ASP A 45 2.73 2.48 18.67
N LYS A 46 4.07 2.57 18.56
CA LYS A 46 4.88 3.67 19.08
C LYS A 46 5.23 4.73 18.03
N ALA A 47 4.82 4.54 16.77
CA ALA A 47 5.05 5.52 15.73
C ALA A 47 4.32 6.84 16.06
N GLU A 48 5.03 7.96 15.90
CA GLU A 48 4.49 9.31 16.12
C GLU A 48 3.33 9.62 15.17
N VAL A 49 3.34 9.01 13.98
CA VAL A 49 2.27 9.07 12.99
C VAL A 49 1.66 7.68 12.80
N LYS A 50 0.45 7.48 13.32
CA LYS A 50 -0.30 6.24 13.09
C LYS A 50 -0.81 6.19 11.65
N ILE A 51 -0.14 5.40 10.82
CA ILE A 51 -0.64 5.05 9.49
C ILE A 51 -1.87 4.15 9.70
N SER A 52 -2.94 4.36 8.95
CA SER A 52 -4.12 3.50 8.96
C SER A 52 -4.17 2.69 7.66
N ARG A 53 -4.93 1.59 7.61
CA ARG A 53 -5.15 0.86 6.35
C ARG A 53 -5.67 1.78 5.24
N THR A 54 -6.46 2.79 5.57
CA THR A 54 -6.94 3.80 4.62
C THR A 54 -5.79 4.65 4.07
N HIS A 55 -4.82 5.03 4.91
CA HIS A 55 -3.62 5.76 4.46
C HIS A 55 -2.77 4.91 3.52
N VAL A 56 -2.55 3.62 3.82
CA VAL A 56 -1.83 2.70 2.92
C VAL A 56 -2.53 2.58 1.57
N LYS A 57 -3.86 2.39 1.57
CA LYS A 57 -4.67 2.37 0.35
C LYS A 57 -4.57 3.69 -0.42
N ALA A 58 -4.57 4.83 0.26
CA ALA A 58 -4.44 6.15 -0.35
C ALA A 58 -3.06 6.37 -1.00
N PHE A 59 -1.96 5.91 -0.39
CA PHE A 59 -0.63 6.02 -1.00
C PHE A 59 -0.54 5.26 -2.33
N LEU A 60 -1.15 4.08 -2.42
CA LEU A 60 -1.19 3.28 -3.64
C LEU A 60 -2.08 3.94 -4.71
N LEU A 61 -3.25 4.43 -4.30
CA LEU A 61 -4.14 5.16 -5.20
C LEU A 61 -3.52 6.46 -5.72
N VAL A 62 -2.76 7.20 -4.91
CA VAL A 62 -2.06 8.42 -5.34
C VAL A 62 -0.88 8.08 -6.26
N SER A 63 -0.25 6.92 -6.07
CA SER A 63 0.82 6.43 -6.95
C SER A 63 0.29 6.01 -8.33
N ASP A 64 -0.91 5.42 -8.38
CA ASP A 64 -1.49 4.85 -9.61
C ASP A 64 -2.51 5.77 -10.31
N PHE A 65 -3.12 6.72 -9.59
CA PHE A 65 -4.19 7.59 -10.09
C PHE A 65 -3.92 9.06 -9.75
N ASN A 66 -3.00 9.66 -10.49
CA ASN A 66 -3.13 11.09 -10.79
C ASN A 66 -3.70 11.25 -12.22
N PRO A 67 -5.05 11.30 -12.39
CA PRO A 67 -5.65 11.55 -13.69
C PRO A 67 -5.33 12.95 -14.25
N LEU A 68 -4.72 13.85 -13.45
CA LEU A 68 -4.24 15.15 -13.92
C LEU A 68 -2.78 15.15 -14.40
N ASN A 69 -2.09 14.00 -14.45
CA ASN A 69 -0.70 13.94 -14.92
C ASN A 69 -0.45 13.04 -16.15
N PHE A 70 -1.51 12.53 -16.79
CA PHE A 70 -1.34 11.82 -18.07
C PHE A 70 -1.07 12.76 -19.27
N GLN A 71 -1.16 14.08 -19.09
CA GLN A 71 -0.82 15.06 -20.14
C GLN A 71 0.62 15.59 -20.08
N THR A 72 1.40 15.32 -19.03
CA THR A 72 2.73 15.93 -18.86
C THR A 72 3.90 15.06 -19.33
N ILE A 73 3.63 13.84 -19.83
CA ILE A 73 4.66 12.92 -20.37
C ILE A 73 4.45 12.66 -21.88
N SER A 74 4.07 13.69 -22.65
CA SER A 74 4.14 13.66 -24.13
C SER A 74 4.94 14.83 -24.72
N CYS A 75 5.92 15.34 -23.97
CA CYS A 75 6.91 16.28 -24.49
C CYS A 75 8.32 15.77 -24.23
N PHE A 76 8.64 14.60 -24.79
CA PHE A 76 9.99 14.20 -25.23
C PHE A 76 9.87 13.19 -26.36
#